data_AF-A0AAV5RL70-F1
#
_entry.id   AF-A0AAV5RL70-F1
#
_cell.length_a   1.000
_cell.length_b   1.000
_cell.length_c   1.000
_cell.angle_alpha   90.00
_cell.angle_beta   90.00
_cell.angle_gamma   90.00
#
_symmetry.space_group_name_H-M   'P 1'
#
loop_
_entity.id
_entity.type
_entity.pdbx_description
1 polymer ?
#
loop_
_entity_poly.entity_id
_entity_poly.type
_entity_poly.pdbx_seq_one_letter_code
_entity_poly.pdbx_strand_id
1 'polypeptide(L)'
;MNTGNSQIQSVTQSLQRVIESLVELGVISSDPSTNDPSGDIIQRKIKGFIEDTQVVVKEADNLSDVQIPLDILQYIDNGRNPDVYSREFVELVIKQNQSVSGTADALKSFQNILSAEIASQFPELHEEVQKISNL
;
A
#
# COMPACT_ATOMS: atom_id res chain seq x y z
N MET A 1 -5.11 -9.95 -21.97
CA MET A 1 -5.03 -8.48 -21.91
C MET A 1 -5.53 -8.03 -20.54
N ASN A 2 -4.97 -6.94 -20.04
CA ASN A 2 -4.87 -6.54 -18.64
C ASN A 2 -6.20 -6.00 -18.04
N THR A 3 -7.21 -6.86 -17.85
CA THR A 3 -8.59 -6.46 -17.47
C THR A 3 -8.64 -5.62 -16.17
N GLY A 4 -7.83 -5.96 -15.16
CA GLY A 4 -7.75 -5.18 -13.92
C GLY A 4 -7.20 -3.76 -14.13
N ASN A 5 -6.19 -3.60 -15.00
CA ASN A 5 -5.65 -2.29 -15.31
C ASN A 5 -6.63 -1.43 -16.11
N SER A 6 -7.44 -2.03 -16.99
CA SER A 6 -8.51 -1.29 -17.68
C SER A 6 -9.63 -0.82 -16.74
N GLN A 7 -9.98 -1.61 -15.70
CA GLN A 7 -10.98 -1.20 -14.71
C GLN A 7 -10.48 -0.03 -13.86
N ILE A 8 -9.22 -0.09 -13.40
CA ILE A 8 -8.58 1.02 -12.67
C ILE A 8 -8.53 2.28 -13.52
N GLN A 9 -8.21 2.17 -14.82
CA GLN A 9 -8.23 3.29 -15.74
C GLN A 9 -9.64 3.90 -15.90
N SER A 10 -10.68 3.07 -15.98
CA SER A 10 -12.08 3.55 -16.05
C SER A 10 -12.45 4.39 -14.82
N VAL A 11 -12.20 3.83 -13.63
CA VAL A 11 -12.47 4.51 -12.35
C VAL A 11 -11.67 5.81 -12.24
N THR A 12 -10.40 5.80 -12.67
CA THR A 12 -9.54 6.99 -12.67
C THR A 12 -10.11 8.10 -13.57
N GLN A 13 -10.56 7.73 -14.77
CA GLN A 13 -11.19 8.69 -15.70
C GLN A 13 -12.49 9.25 -15.15
N SER A 14 -13.32 8.41 -14.51
CA SER A 14 -14.55 8.87 -13.87
C SER A 14 -14.27 9.81 -12.69
N LEU A 15 -13.27 9.50 -11.85
CA LEU A 15 -12.84 10.38 -10.77
C LEU A 15 -12.34 11.73 -11.31
N GLN A 16 -11.59 11.73 -12.41
CA GLN A 16 -11.14 12.96 -13.04
C GLN A 16 -12.32 13.83 -13.49
N ARG A 17 -13.36 13.24 -14.10
CA ARG A 17 -14.59 13.97 -14.47
C ARG A 17 -15.29 14.59 -13.27
N VAL A 18 -15.37 13.88 -12.15
CA VAL A 18 -15.95 14.40 -10.90
C VAL A 18 -15.16 15.62 -10.40
N ILE A 19 -13.83 15.54 -10.41
CA ILE A 19 -12.95 16.66 -10.00
C ILE A 19 -13.13 17.86 -10.93
N GLU A 20 -13.14 17.64 -12.25
CA GLU A 20 -13.37 18.70 -13.25
C GLU A 20 -14.73 19.38 -13.05
N SER A 21 -15.78 18.59 -12.82
CA SER A 21 -17.14 19.10 -12.54
C SER A 21 -17.18 19.97 -11.28
N LEU A 22 -16.47 19.59 -10.21
CA LEU A 22 -16.34 20.41 -8.99
C LEU A 22 -15.60 21.71 -9.24
N VAL A 23 -14.51 21.69 -10.03
CA VAL A 23 -13.75 22.88 -10.37
C VAL A 23 -14.62 23.85 -11.18
N GLU A 24 -15.32 23.36 -12.20
CA GLU A 24 -16.22 24.17 -13.02
C GLU A 24 -17.37 24.77 -12.20
N LEU A 25 -17.98 23.98 -11.32
CA LEU A 25 -19.00 24.47 -10.38
C LEU A 25 -18.46 25.57 -9.46
N GLY A 26 -17.24 25.41 -8.96
CA GLY A 26 -16.57 26.43 -8.15
C GLY A 26 -16.37 27.75 -8.91
N VAL A 27 -15.99 27.69 -10.20
CA VAL A 27 -15.84 28.86 -11.06
C VAL A 27 -17.19 29.54 -11.31
N ILE A 28 -18.22 28.78 -11.70
CA ILE A 28 -19.56 29.34 -12.00
C ILE A 28 -20.18 29.96 -10.75
N SER A 29 -20.02 29.31 -9.59
CA SER A 29 -20.54 29.81 -8.32
C SER A 29 -19.83 31.07 -7.80
N SER A 30 -18.64 31.41 -8.31
CA SER A 30 -17.89 32.59 -7.85
C SER A 30 -18.53 33.91 -8.30
N ASP A 31 -19.17 33.92 -9.47
CA ASP A 31 -19.97 35.04 -9.97
C ASP A 31 -21.21 34.50 -10.70
N PRO A 32 -22.27 34.15 -9.96
CA PRO A 32 -23.47 33.58 -10.53
C PRO A 32 -24.25 34.60 -11.38
N SER A 33 -24.15 35.90 -11.09
CA SER A 33 -24.82 36.96 -11.86
C SER A 33 -24.30 37.07 -13.29
N THR A 34 -23.01 36.81 -13.51
CA THR A 34 -22.39 36.88 -14.83
C THR A 34 -22.36 35.51 -15.51
N ASN A 35 -22.11 34.44 -14.75
CA ASN A 35 -21.89 33.10 -15.31
C ASN A 35 -23.15 32.24 -15.43
N ASP A 36 -24.18 32.49 -14.61
CA ASP A 36 -25.46 31.75 -14.67
C ASP A 36 -26.65 32.61 -14.18
N PRO A 37 -27.04 33.64 -14.94
CA PRO A 37 -28.12 34.55 -14.53
C PRO A 37 -29.47 33.84 -14.31
N SER A 38 -29.67 32.70 -14.99
CA SER A 38 -30.88 31.90 -14.94
C SER A 38 -30.86 30.83 -13.84
N GLY A 39 -29.69 30.49 -13.29
CA GLY A 39 -29.51 29.38 -12.36
C GLY A 39 -29.59 27.98 -12.99
N ASP A 40 -29.76 27.90 -14.32
CA ASP A 40 -29.99 26.65 -15.05
C ASP A 40 -28.68 25.87 -15.25
N ILE A 41 -27.55 26.59 -15.40
CA ILE A 41 -26.25 25.99 -15.67
C ILE A 41 -25.73 25.29 -14.41
N ILE A 42 -25.83 25.95 -13.26
CA ILE A 42 -25.48 25.40 -11.94
C ILE A 42 -26.34 24.16 -11.67
N GLN A 43 -27.66 24.23 -11.87
CA GLN A 43 -28.53 23.07 -11.66
C GLN A 43 -28.16 21.88 -12.54
N ARG A 44 -27.85 22.12 -13.82
CA ARG A 44 -27.40 21.06 -14.74
C ARG A 44 -26.06 20.47 -14.30
N LYS A 45 -25.11 21.30 -13.89
CA LYS A 45 -23.78 20.86 -13.44
C LYS A 45 -23.85 20.09 -12.12
N ILE A 46 -24.69 20.49 -11.18
CA ILE A 46 -24.95 19.73 -9.94
C ILE A 46 -25.54 18.35 -10.29
N LYS A 47 -26.51 18.28 -11.20
CA LYS A 47 -27.06 16.99 -11.64
C LYS A 47 -25.98 16.11 -12.29
N GLY A 48 -25.17 16.68 -13.18
CA GLY A 48 -24.03 15.98 -13.80
C GLY A 48 -23.03 15.47 -12.77
N PHE A 49 -22.65 16.29 -11.78
CA PHE A 49 -21.77 15.88 -10.67
C PHE A 49 -22.33 14.70 -9.88
N ILE A 50 -23.64 14.70 -9.57
CA ILE A 50 -24.30 13.59 -8.88
C ILE A 50 -24.25 12.33 -9.74
N GLU A 51 -24.53 12.43 -11.04
CA GLU A 51 -24.48 11.32 -11.99
C GLU A 51 -23.05 10.75 -12.11
N ASP A 52 -22.05 11.60 -12.27
CA ASP A 52 -20.63 11.20 -12.36
C ASP A 52 -20.17 10.51 -11.07
N THR A 53 -20.57 11.02 -9.90
CA THR A 53 -20.26 10.39 -8.60
C THR A 53 -20.90 9.02 -8.48
N GLN A 54 -22.15 8.84 -8.93
CA GLN A 54 -22.81 7.54 -8.96
C GLN A 54 -22.12 6.55 -9.90
N VAL A 55 -21.59 7.03 -11.03
CA VAL A 55 -20.79 6.20 -11.95
C VAL A 55 -19.51 5.74 -11.25
N VAL A 56 -18.77 6.63 -10.59
CA VAL A 56 -17.55 6.26 -9.84
C VAL A 56 -17.83 5.17 -8.82
N VAL A 57 -18.90 5.28 -8.02
CA VAL A 57 -19.25 4.28 -7.01
C VAL A 57 -19.52 2.91 -7.66
N LYS A 58 -20.30 2.86 -8.75
CA LYS A 58 -20.59 1.62 -9.47
C LYS A 58 -19.35 1.02 -10.12
N GLU A 59 -18.46 1.85 -10.64
CA GLU A 59 -17.22 1.38 -11.25
C GLU A 59 -16.24 0.86 -10.18
N ALA A 60 -16.22 1.48 -9.01
CA ALA A 60 -15.39 1.07 -7.87
C ALA A 60 -15.76 -0.33 -7.34
N ASP A 61 -17.03 -0.73 -7.45
CA ASP A 61 -17.45 -2.11 -7.12
C ASP A 61 -16.73 -3.17 -7.96
N ASN A 62 -16.27 -2.82 -9.17
CA ASN A 62 -15.49 -3.72 -10.02
C ASN A 62 -14.03 -3.87 -9.58
N LEU A 63 -13.59 -3.09 -8.58
CA LEU A 63 -12.24 -3.14 -8.01
C LEU A 63 -12.20 -3.92 -6.68
N SER A 64 -13.20 -4.75 -6.38
CA SER A 64 -13.30 -5.52 -5.13
C SER A 64 -12.08 -6.40 -4.84
N ASP A 65 -11.36 -6.83 -5.88
CA ASP A 65 -10.16 -7.67 -5.77
C ASP A 65 -8.89 -6.87 -5.41
N VAL A 66 -8.95 -5.53 -5.45
CA VAL A 66 -7.81 -4.65 -5.14
C VAL A 66 -7.76 -4.42 -3.63
N GLN A 67 -6.77 -5.03 -2.97
CA GLN A 67 -6.51 -4.82 -1.55
C GLN A 67 -5.56 -3.65 -1.34
N ILE A 68 -5.93 -2.73 -0.45
CA ILE A 68 -5.13 -1.56 -0.09
C ILE A 68 -4.82 -1.63 1.41
N PRO A 69 -3.53 -1.62 1.81
CA PRO A 69 -3.15 -1.53 3.22
C PRO A 69 -3.75 -0.29 3.89
N LEU A 70 -4.35 -0.45 5.07
CA LEU A 70 -4.96 0.66 5.82
C LEU A 70 -3.94 1.75 6.19
N ASP A 71 -2.68 1.36 6.38
CA ASP A 71 -1.60 2.30 6.71
C ASP A 71 -1.40 3.37 5.63
N ILE A 72 -1.74 3.07 4.37
CA ILE A 72 -1.68 4.03 3.27
C ILE A 72 -2.69 5.17 3.45
N LEU A 73 -3.83 4.94 4.12
CA LEU A 73 -4.82 5.99 4.36
C LEU A 73 -4.23 7.14 5.16
N GLN A 74 -3.38 6.84 6.15
CA GLN A 74 -2.69 7.89 6.93
C GLN A 74 -1.71 8.70 6.07
N TYR A 75 -1.13 8.11 5.02
CA TYR A 75 -0.28 8.85 4.09
C TYR A 75 -1.11 9.84 3.29
N ILE A 76 -2.27 9.40 2.78
CA ILE A 76 -3.19 10.23 1.99
C ILE A 76 -3.75 11.36 2.85
N ASP A 77 -4.23 11.08 4.06
CA ASP A 77 -4.83 12.07 4.97
C ASP A 77 -3.84 13.18 5.36
N ASN A 78 -2.55 12.82 5.49
CA ASN A 78 -1.48 13.77 5.78
C ASN A 78 -0.90 14.45 4.52
N GLY A 79 -1.43 14.17 3.33
CA GLY A 79 -0.93 14.70 2.07
C GLY A 79 0.45 14.18 1.67
N ARG A 80 0.90 13.06 2.24
CA ARG A 80 2.18 12.40 1.92
C ARG A 80 1.99 11.47 0.72
N ASN A 81 2.98 11.43 -0.16
CA ASN A 81 2.96 10.51 -1.30
C ASN A 81 2.91 9.03 -0.82
N PRO A 82 1.90 8.23 -1.19
CA PRO A 82 1.79 6.82 -0.81
C PRO A 82 2.95 5.94 -1.32
N ASP A 83 3.68 6.34 -2.36
CA ASP A 83 4.88 5.62 -2.83
C ASP A 83 5.97 5.53 -1.75
N VAL A 84 5.95 6.47 -0.81
CA VAL A 84 6.89 6.47 0.31
C VAL A 84 6.61 5.32 1.26
N TYR A 85 5.34 4.95 1.49
CA TYR A 85 4.99 3.77 2.27
C TYR A 85 5.57 2.51 1.63
N SER A 86 5.41 2.34 0.31
CA SER A 86 5.93 1.19 -0.42
C SER A 86 7.46 1.09 -0.29
N ARG A 87 8.17 2.23 -0.37
CA ARG A 87 9.62 2.28 -0.16
C ARG A 87 10.01 1.88 1.26
N GLU A 88 9.40 2.50 2.27
CA GLU A 88 9.68 2.21 3.68
C GLU A 88 9.37 0.75 4.03
N PHE A 89 8.32 0.18 3.45
CA PHE A 89 7.97 -1.23 3.62
C PHE A 89 9.05 -2.16 3.07
N VAL A 90 9.56 -1.90 1.87
CA VAL A 90 10.67 -2.68 1.30
C VAL A 90 11.92 -2.56 2.16
N GLU A 91 12.27 -1.34 2.60
CA GLU A 91 13.41 -1.10 3.50
C GLU A 91 13.27 -1.86 4.83
N LEU A 92 12.07 -1.87 5.40
CA LEU A 92 11.75 -2.61 6.61
C LEU A 92 11.93 -4.12 6.42
N VAL A 93 11.42 -4.68 5.33
CA VAL A 93 11.54 -6.11 5.01
C VAL A 93 13.02 -6.50 4.87
N ILE A 94 13.81 -5.68 4.17
CA ILE A 94 15.26 -5.92 4.02
C ILE A 94 15.94 -5.93 5.39
N LYS A 95 15.67 -4.91 6.22
CA LYS A 95 16.26 -4.80 7.56
C LYS A 95 15.88 -5.99 8.44
N GLN A 96 14.62 -6.40 8.43
CA GLN A 96 14.14 -7.56 9.20
C GLN A 96 14.80 -8.85 8.72
N ASN A 97 14.89 -9.07 7.41
CA ASN A 97 15.54 -10.24 6.84
C ASN A 97 17.02 -10.33 7.24
N GLN A 98 17.75 -9.21 7.15
CA GLN A 98 19.14 -9.14 7.59
C GLN A 98 19.29 -9.42 9.08
N SER A 99 18.40 -8.87 9.91
CA SER A 99 18.41 -9.10 11.37
C SER A 99 18.16 -10.57 11.72
N VAL A 100 17.20 -11.22 11.06
CA VAL A 100 16.88 -12.63 11.29
C VAL A 100 18.03 -13.52 10.82
N SER A 101 18.58 -13.25 9.62
CA SER A 101 19.75 -13.97 9.11
C SER A 101 20.94 -13.84 10.04
N GLY A 102 21.28 -12.63 10.48
CA GLY A 102 22.40 -12.41 11.40
C GLY A 102 22.21 -13.09 12.76
N THR A 103 20.97 -13.15 13.26
CA THR A 103 20.66 -13.89 14.49
C THR A 103 20.84 -15.40 14.29
N ALA A 104 20.38 -15.94 13.16
CA ALA A 104 20.55 -17.35 12.83
C ALA A 104 22.04 -17.72 12.69
N ASP A 105 22.83 -16.90 12.01
CA ASP A 105 24.27 -17.09 11.84
C ASP A 105 25.02 -17.03 13.18
N ALA A 106 24.65 -16.08 14.05
CA ALA A 106 25.22 -15.97 15.40
C ALA A 106 24.89 -17.18 16.27
N LEU A 107 23.65 -17.68 16.22
CA LEU A 107 23.24 -18.89 16.96
C LEU A 107 23.97 -20.13 16.44
N LYS A 108 24.15 -20.26 15.13
CA LYS A 108 24.93 -21.35 14.53
C LYS A 108 26.40 -21.28 14.94
N SER A 109 26.99 -20.09 14.94
CA SER A 109 28.36 -19.88 15.41
C SER A 109 28.49 -20.25 16.90
N PHE A 110 27.55 -19.83 17.74
CA PHE A 110 27.52 -20.18 19.16
C PHE A 110 27.39 -21.69 19.37
N GLN A 111 26.49 -22.36 18.66
CA GLN A 111 26.33 -23.81 18.69
C GLN A 111 27.64 -24.52 18.36
N ASN A 112 28.34 -24.10 17.30
CA ASN A 112 29.60 -24.71 16.87
C ASN A 112 30.69 -24.56 17.94
N ILE A 113 30.83 -23.36 18.53
CA ILE A 113 31.82 -23.09 19.59
C ILE A 113 31.50 -23.92 20.84
N LEU A 114 30.24 -23.90 21.28
CA LEU A 114 29.81 -24.66 22.46
C LEU A 114 30.00 -26.16 22.26
N SER A 115 29.68 -26.67 21.08
CA SER A 115 29.86 -28.09 20.74
C SER A 115 31.34 -28.47 20.77
N ALA A 116 32.23 -27.61 20.24
CA ALA A 116 33.68 -27.85 20.27
C ALA A 116 34.25 -27.85 21.70
N GLU A 117 33.82 -26.91 22.55
CA GLU A 117 34.27 -26.84 23.95
C GLU A 117 33.78 -28.05 24.76
N ILE A 118 32.52 -28.45 24.62
CA ILE A 118 31.98 -29.65 25.29
C ILE A 118 32.75 -30.89 24.84
N ALA A 119 32.96 -31.05 23.53
CA ALA A 119 33.74 -32.15 22.97
C ALA A 119 35.19 -32.18 23.49
N SER A 120 35.81 -31.02 23.74
CA SER A 120 37.17 -30.93 24.27
C SER A 120 37.25 -31.23 25.76
N GLN A 121 36.25 -30.81 26.54
CA GLN A 121 36.28 -30.93 28.00
C GLN A 121 35.69 -32.24 28.52
N PHE A 122 34.77 -32.85 27.75
CA PHE A 122 34.10 -34.11 28.05
C PHE A 122 34.18 -35.06 26.84
N PRO A 123 35.32 -35.75 26.64
CA PRO A 123 35.54 -36.64 25.49
C PRO A 123 34.49 -37.75 25.34
N GLU A 124 33.90 -38.20 26.46
CA GLU A 124 32.83 -39.19 26.49
C GLU A 124 31.52 -38.74 25.83
N LEU A 125 31.29 -37.43 25.73
CA LEU A 125 30.11 -36.84 25.09
C LEU A 125 30.31 -36.49 23.61
N HIS A 126 31.51 -36.73 23.06
CA HIS A 126 31.89 -36.29 21.71
C HIS A 126 30.94 -36.80 20.62
N GLU A 127 30.56 -38.09 20.65
CA GLU A 127 29.67 -38.67 19.64
C GLU A 127 28.24 -38.11 19.72
N GLU A 128 27.74 -37.81 20.91
CA GLU A 128 26.40 -37.26 21.10
C GLU A 128 26.34 -35.80 20.61
N VAL A 129 27.35 -35.01 20.92
CA VAL A 129 27.46 -33.61 20.49
C VAL A 129 27.59 -33.51 18.96
N GLN A 130 28.37 -34.38 18.33
CA GLN A 130 28.46 -34.42 16.86
C GLN A 130 27.13 -34.78 16.18
N LYS A 131 26.34 -35.69 16.77
CA LYS A 131 25.00 -36.03 16.22
C LYS A 131 24.05 -34.83 16.26
N ILE A 132 24.12 -34.01 17.30
CA ILE A 132 23.26 -32.83 17.45
C ILE A 132 23.72 -31.67 16.56
N SER A 133 25.02 -31.50 16.37
CA SER A 133 25.58 -30.40 15.56
C SER A 133 25.56 -30.64 14.05
N ASN A 134 25.40 -31.89 13.60
CA ASN A 134 25.33 -32.27 12.17
C ASN A 134 23.88 -32.36 11.62
N LEU A 135 22.88 -32.06 12.46
CA LEU A 135 21.48 -31.82 12.05
C LEU A 135 21.28 -30.36 11.66
#